data_AF-A0A977L0W3-F1
#
_entry.id   AF-A0A977L0W3-F1
#
_cell.length_a   1.000
_cell.length_b   1.000
_cell.length_c   1.000
_cell.angle_alpha   90.00
_cell.angle_beta   90.00
_cell.angle_gamma   90.00
#
_symmetry.space_group_name_H-M   'P 1'
#
loop_
_entity.id
_entity.type
_entity.pdbx_description
1 polymer ?
#
loop_
_entity_poly.entity_id
_entity_poly.type
_entity_poly.pdbx_seq_one_letter_code
_entity_poly.pdbx_strand_id
1 'polypeptide(L)'
;MRQWQAVVLWGKQSLDGELPLAYQMFDPYLQRIYLDQLDQPSSSLGLGIIRLVSVPESQAPQQVQFLLKQVRQDIRDVAIQANIIELVEKIIIYKFPQKSRQELEHMFNLTDWKQTQFYKDVKLEGKLEIVRQLLQRGMTLAEAGQTHLIRVKP
;
A
#
# COMPACT_ATOMS: atom_id res chain seq x y z
N MET A 1 -35.91 -11.02 -7.74
CA MET A 1 -34.88 -11.03 -6.67
C MET A 1 -33.55 -11.39 -7.30
N ARG A 2 -32.47 -10.64 -7.05
CA ARG A 2 -31.13 -11.08 -7.49
C ARG A 2 -30.74 -12.28 -6.63
N GLN A 3 -30.38 -13.40 -7.27
CA GLN A 3 -29.71 -14.50 -6.59
C GLN A 3 -28.37 -13.98 -6.05
N TRP A 4 -28.07 -14.30 -4.79
CA TRP A 4 -26.80 -13.91 -4.17
C TRP A 4 -25.64 -14.58 -4.91
N GLN A 5 -24.46 -13.95 -4.94
CA GLN A 5 -23.24 -14.49 -5.53
C GLN A 5 -22.10 -14.36 -4.51
N ALA A 6 -21.29 -15.41 -4.38
CA ALA A 6 -20.07 -15.40 -3.59
C ALA A 6 -18.89 -14.98 -4.48
N VAL A 7 -17.94 -14.21 -3.94
CA VAL A 7 -16.75 -13.77 -4.68
C VAL A 7 -15.50 -14.22 -3.94
N VAL A 8 -14.57 -14.87 -4.65
CA VAL A 8 -13.25 -15.25 -4.12
C VAL A 8 -12.16 -14.54 -4.92
N LEU A 9 -11.26 -13.89 -4.19
CA LEU A 9 -10.10 -13.20 -4.73
C LEU A 9 -8.86 -14.07 -4.53
N TRP A 10 -8.26 -14.51 -5.64
CA TRP A 10 -7.04 -15.28 -5.66
C TRP A 10 -5.86 -14.40 -6.06
N GLY A 11 -4.78 -14.46 -5.29
CA GLY A 11 -3.55 -13.74 -5.62
C GLY A 11 -2.95 -14.18 -6.96
N LYS A 12 -3.04 -15.48 -7.26
CA LYS A 12 -2.66 -16.09 -8.53
C LYS A 12 -3.61 -17.22 -8.89
N GLN A 13 -3.84 -17.49 -10.17
CA GLN A 13 -4.63 -18.66 -10.59
C GLN A 13 -4.01 -19.97 -10.08
N SER A 14 -2.68 -20.06 -10.01
CA SER A 14 -2.00 -21.26 -9.51
C SER A 14 -2.28 -21.59 -8.02
N LEU A 15 -2.87 -20.65 -7.27
CA LEU A 15 -3.26 -20.85 -5.87
C LEU A 15 -4.70 -21.35 -5.73
N ASP A 16 -5.48 -21.34 -6.81
CA ASP A 16 -6.86 -21.81 -6.82
C ASP A 16 -6.87 -23.34 -6.84
N GLY A 17 -7.23 -23.91 -5.70
CA GLY A 17 -7.40 -25.34 -5.50
C GLY A 17 -8.88 -25.72 -5.36
N GLU A 18 -9.12 -27.01 -5.10
CA GLU A 18 -10.48 -27.47 -4.80
C GLU A 18 -11.03 -26.79 -3.54
N LEU A 19 -12.30 -26.38 -3.61
CA LEU A 19 -12.99 -25.86 -2.44
C LEU A 19 -13.11 -26.96 -1.39
N PRO A 20 -12.89 -26.64 -0.09
CA PRO A 20 -13.20 -27.59 0.98
C PRO A 20 -14.65 -28.07 0.86
N LEU A 21 -14.92 -29.31 1.29
CA LEU A 21 -16.24 -29.95 1.16
C LEU A 21 -17.39 -29.07 1.66
N ALA A 22 -17.18 -28.34 2.76
CA ALA A 22 -18.15 -27.41 3.33
C ALA A 22 -18.56 -26.26 2.39
N TYR A 23 -17.76 -25.96 1.37
CA TYR A 23 -17.97 -24.85 0.44
C TYR A 23 -18.33 -25.28 -0.98
N GLN A 24 -18.34 -26.59 -1.29
CA GLN A 24 -18.64 -27.08 -2.64
C GLN A 24 -20.05 -26.69 -3.12
N MET A 25 -21.02 -26.59 -2.20
CA MET A 25 -22.39 -26.18 -2.53
C MET A 25 -22.49 -24.74 -3.08
N PHE A 26 -21.46 -23.92 -2.85
CA PHE A 26 -21.39 -22.55 -3.36
C PHE A 26 -20.77 -22.45 -4.75
N ASP A 27 -20.18 -23.52 -5.28
CA ASP A 27 -19.43 -23.48 -6.54
C ASP A 27 -20.24 -22.92 -7.74
N PRO A 28 -21.53 -23.26 -7.93
CA PRO A 28 -22.35 -22.66 -8.99
C PRO A 28 -22.60 -21.16 -8.83
N TYR A 29 -22.43 -20.63 -7.61
CA TYR A 29 -22.65 -19.23 -7.25
C TYR A 29 -21.34 -18.49 -7.00
N LEU A 30 -20.20 -19.14 -7.23
CA LEU A 30 -18.88 -18.62 -6.91
C LEU A 30 -18.25 -17.94 -8.12
N GLN A 31 -18.06 -16.63 -8.01
CA GLN A 31 -17.23 -15.87 -8.94
C GLN A 31 -15.79 -15.85 -8.44
N ARG A 32 -14.88 -16.40 -9.26
CA ARG A 32 -13.43 -16.38 -9.00
C ARG A 32 -12.80 -15.21 -9.72
N ILE A 33 -11.97 -14.44 -9.02
CA ILE A 33 -11.21 -13.32 -9.55
C ILE A 33 -9.74 -13.56 -9.29
N TYR A 34 -8.95 -13.70 -10.35
CA TYR A 34 -7.50 -13.92 -10.28
C TYR A 34 -6.76 -12.60 -10.49
N LEU A 35 -6.07 -12.13 -9.45
CA LEU A 35 -5.41 -10.82 -9.45
C LEU A 35 -4.24 -10.72 -10.45
N ASP A 36 -3.63 -11.85 -10.80
CA ASP A 36 -2.55 -11.96 -11.80
C ASP A 36 -3.05 -11.98 -13.25
N GLN A 37 -4.38 -12.09 -13.48
CA GLN A 37 -4.99 -12.17 -14.82
C GLN A 37 -5.85 -10.97 -15.20
N LEU A 38 -5.95 -9.98 -14.33
CA LEU A 38 -6.75 -8.79 -14.62
C LEU A 38 -6.13 -8.00 -15.80
N ASP A 39 -6.95 -7.51 -16.74
CA ASP A 39 -6.49 -6.76 -17.93
C ASP A 39 -5.78 -5.44 -17.59
N GLN A 40 -4.76 -5.05 -18.36
CA GLN A 40 -4.09 -3.75 -18.19
C GLN A 40 -4.50 -2.73 -19.27
N PRO A 41 -4.84 -1.47 -18.89
CA PRO A 41 -5.10 -1.00 -17.52
C PRO A 41 -6.48 -1.45 -17.00
N SER A 42 -6.61 -1.73 -15.69
CA SER A 42 -7.92 -1.97 -15.07
C SER A 42 -8.83 -0.75 -15.27
N SER A 43 -10.05 -0.94 -15.77
CA SER A 43 -11.06 0.12 -15.80
C SER A 43 -11.59 0.50 -14.41
N SER A 44 -11.47 -0.40 -13.43
CA SER A 44 -11.86 -0.19 -12.04
C SER A 44 -10.68 0.23 -11.16
N LEU A 45 -10.82 1.36 -10.49
CA LEU A 45 -9.85 1.87 -9.51
C LEU A 45 -9.60 0.86 -8.38
N GLY A 46 -10.66 0.26 -7.82
CA GLY A 46 -10.55 -0.70 -6.72
C GLY A 46 -9.75 -1.94 -7.10
N LEU A 47 -10.00 -2.52 -8.27
CA LEU A 47 -9.23 -3.65 -8.78
C LEU A 47 -7.78 -3.26 -9.07
N GLY A 48 -7.56 -2.03 -9.54
CA GLY A 48 -6.24 -1.46 -9.71
C GLY A 48 -5.44 -1.39 -8.40
N ILE A 49 -6.05 -0.93 -7.32
CA ILE A 49 -5.43 -0.88 -5.98
C ILE A 49 -5.11 -2.29 -5.47
N ILE A 50 -6.05 -3.24 -5.56
CA ILE A 50 -5.84 -4.61 -5.08
C ILE A 50 -4.68 -5.29 -5.83
N ARG A 51 -4.55 -5.02 -7.13
CA ARG A 51 -3.47 -5.56 -7.96
C ARG A 51 -2.08 -5.10 -7.51
N LEU A 52 -1.96 -3.96 -6.83
CA LEU A 52 -0.67 -3.53 -6.30
C LEU A 52 -0.04 -4.59 -5.38
N VAL A 53 -0.83 -5.45 -4.75
CA VAL A 53 -0.34 -6.56 -3.92
C VAL A 53 0.39 -7.61 -4.76
N SER A 54 -0.09 -7.94 -5.97
CA SER A 54 0.44 -9.02 -6.82
C SER A 54 1.35 -8.57 -7.97
N VAL A 55 1.33 -7.28 -8.35
CA VAL A 55 2.10 -6.77 -9.50
C VAL A 55 3.63 -6.99 -9.35
N PRO A 56 4.37 -7.42 -10.40
CA PRO A 56 5.83 -7.52 -10.31
C PRO A 56 6.50 -6.17 -9.98
N GLU A 57 7.63 -6.20 -9.27
CA GLU A 57 8.37 -4.99 -8.88
C GLU A 57 8.71 -4.09 -10.07
N SER A 58 9.10 -4.68 -11.21
CA SER A 58 9.44 -3.94 -12.43
C SER A 58 8.26 -3.19 -13.05
N GLN A 59 7.02 -3.64 -12.80
CA GLN A 59 5.79 -3.02 -13.32
C GLN A 59 5.10 -2.10 -12.29
N ALA A 60 5.49 -2.21 -11.01
CA ALA A 60 4.88 -1.44 -9.93
C ALA A 60 4.92 0.08 -10.16
N PRO A 61 6.03 0.70 -10.63
CA PRO A 61 6.08 2.14 -10.88
C PRO A 61 4.99 2.63 -11.84
N GLN A 62 4.86 1.96 -12.98
CA GLN A 62 3.89 2.32 -14.01
C GLN A 62 2.45 2.17 -13.50
N GLN A 63 2.16 1.07 -12.79
CA GLN A 63 0.83 0.80 -12.22
C GLN A 63 0.45 1.85 -11.18
N VAL A 64 1.37 2.23 -10.29
CA VAL A 64 1.12 3.25 -9.25
C VAL A 64 0.89 4.61 -9.88
N GLN A 65 1.71 5.02 -10.86
CA GLN A 65 1.50 6.31 -11.54
C GLN A 65 0.15 6.37 -12.26
N PHE A 66 -0.25 5.28 -12.92
CA PHE A 66 -1.57 5.18 -13.55
C PHE A 66 -2.69 5.35 -12.51
N LEU A 67 -2.60 4.66 -11.37
CA LEU A 67 -3.60 4.75 -10.31
C LEU A 67 -3.70 6.15 -9.70
N LEU A 68 -2.57 6.76 -9.38
CA LEU A 68 -2.55 8.11 -8.80
C LEU A 68 -3.13 9.14 -9.77
N LYS A 69 -2.84 9.01 -11.07
CA LYS A 69 -3.45 9.83 -12.10
C LYS A 69 -4.97 9.62 -12.15
N GLN A 70 -5.41 8.36 -12.14
CA GLN A 70 -6.84 8.03 -12.18
C GLN A 70 -7.59 8.56 -10.94
N VAL A 71 -7.02 8.42 -9.74
CA VAL A 71 -7.61 8.98 -8.50
C VAL A 71 -7.80 10.49 -8.62
N ARG A 72 -6.79 11.21 -9.11
CA ARG A 72 -6.83 12.67 -9.29
C ARG A 72 -7.84 13.11 -10.36
N GLN A 73 -8.14 12.26 -11.34
CA GLN A 73 -9.05 12.55 -12.45
C GLN A 73 -10.51 12.18 -12.12
N ASP A 74 -10.73 11.01 -11.54
CA ASP A 74 -12.07 10.41 -11.41
C ASP A 74 -12.77 10.80 -10.10
N ILE A 75 -12.01 11.05 -9.03
CA ILE A 75 -12.55 11.37 -7.72
C ILE A 75 -12.54 12.88 -7.54
N ARG A 76 -13.69 13.51 -7.26
CA ARG A 76 -13.75 14.97 -7.06
C ARG A 76 -13.52 15.39 -5.61
N ASP A 77 -13.87 14.52 -4.67
CA ASP A 77 -13.73 14.79 -3.25
C ASP A 77 -12.26 14.66 -2.84
N VAL A 78 -11.68 15.77 -2.36
CA VAL A 78 -10.27 15.86 -1.99
C VAL A 78 -9.92 14.97 -0.80
N ALA A 79 -10.85 14.78 0.15
CA ALA A 79 -10.63 13.91 1.30
C ALA A 79 -10.60 12.43 0.86
N ILE A 80 -11.50 12.04 -0.04
CA ILE A 80 -11.50 10.68 -0.61
C ILE A 80 -10.24 10.45 -1.44
N GLN A 81 -9.82 11.43 -2.26
CA GLN A 81 -8.55 11.34 -3.00
C GLN A 81 -7.37 11.09 -2.04
N ALA A 82 -7.24 11.91 -0.99
CA ALA A 82 -6.16 11.80 -0.02
C ALA A 82 -6.13 10.43 0.66
N ASN A 83 -7.30 9.92 1.07
CA ASN A 83 -7.42 8.59 1.68
C ASN A 83 -6.98 7.46 0.74
N ILE A 84 -7.33 7.54 -0.55
CA ILE A 84 -6.93 6.52 -1.53
C ILE A 84 -5.43 6.59 -1.81
N ILE A 85 -4.87 7.80 -1.93
CA ILE A 85 -3.42 8.00 -2.11
C ILE A 85 -2.67 7.41 -0.90
N GLU A 86 -3.16 7.66 0.31
CA GLU A 86 -2.58 7.12 1.54
C GLU A 86 -2.67 5.57 1.60
N LEU A 87 -3.75 4.98 1.09
CA LEU A 87 -3.87 3.53 1.00
C LEU A 87 -2.83 2.95 0.02
N VAL A 88 -2.64 3.60 -1.13
CA VAL A 88 -1.62 3.19 -2.12
C VAL A 88 -0.20 3.28 -1.50
N GLU A 89 0.09 4.34 -0.76
CA GLU A 89 1.32 4.50 0.02
C GLU A 89 1.58 3.34 0.97
N LYS A 90 0.58 3.01 1.80
CA LYS A 90 0.65 1.89 2.75
C LYS A 90 1.00 0.59 2.03
N ILE A 91 0.27 0.26 0.95
CA ILE A 91 0.50 -0.98 0.19
C ILE A 91 1.94 -1.04 -0.35
N ILE A 92 2.46 0.06 -0.89
CA ILE A 92 3.83 0.11 -1.43
C ILE A 92 4.87 -0.11 -0.33
N ILE A 93 4.72 0.54 0.83
CA ILE A 93 5.65 0.33 1.96
C ILE A 93 5.65 -1.14 2.39
N TYR A 94 4.47 -1.75 2.53
CA TYR A 94 4.38 -3.17 2.92
C TYR A 94 4.93 -4.12 1.85
N LYS A 95 4.79 -3.78 0.58
CA LYS A 95 5.30 -4.60 -0.53
C LYS A 95 6.81 -4.55 -0.67
N PHE A 96 7.44 -3.43 -0.32
CA PHE A 96 8.87 -3.21 -0.46
C PHE A 96 9.55 -2.94 0.89
N PRO A 97 9.50 -3.88 1.85
CA PRO A 97 9.95 -3.62 3.22
C PRO A 97 11.46 -3.36 3.32
N GLN A 98 12.25 -3.78 2.33
CA GLN A 98 13.70 -3.60 2.29
C GLN A 98 14.12 -2.30 1.60
N LYS A 99 13.19 -1.57 0.97
CA LYS A 99 13.51 -0.29 0.34
C LYS A 99 13.31 0.82 1.35
N SER A 100 14.30 1.70 1.44
CA SER A 100 14.15 2.94 2.15
C SER A 100 13.08 3.80 1.51
N ARG A 101 12.54 4.73 2.31
CA ARG A 101 11.55 5.69 1.86
C ARG A 101 12.04 6.54 0.68
N GLN A 102 13.32 6.93 0.67
CA GLN A 102 13.91 7.72 -0.43
C GLN A 102 13.97 6.90 -1.73
N GLU A 103 14.31 5.62 -1.63
CA GLU A 103 14.29 4.71 -2.79
C GLU A 103 12.87 4.54 -3.34
N LEU A 104 11.85 4.46 -2.48
CA LEU A 104 10.45 4.41 -2.90
C LEU A 104 9.99 5.74 -3.54
N GLU A 105 10.31 6.89 -2.94
CA GLU A 105 10.00 8.21 -3.53
C GLU A 105 10.58 8.34 -4.95
N HIS A 106 11.82 7.90 -5.14
CA HIS A 106 12.49 7.90 -6.44
C HIS A 106 11.88 6.88 -7.41
N MET A 107 11.71 5.63 -6.99
CA MET A 107 11.22 4.53 -7.82
C MET A 107 9.84 4.81 -8.43
N PHE A 108 8.98 5.50 -7.70
CA PHE A 108 7.60 5.77 -8.11
C PHE A 108 7.38 7.22 -8.54
N ASN A 109 8.40 8.08 -8.44
CA ASN A 109 8.37 9.52 -8.76
C ASN A 109 7.32 10.30 -7.94
N LEU A 110 7.36 10.15 -6.62
CA LEU A 110 6.31 10.57 -5.70
C LEU A 110 6.74 11.77 -4.86
N THR A 111 6.77 12.94 -5.47
CA THR A 111 7.17 14.18 -4.78
C THR A 111 6.20 14.62 -3.68
N ASP A 112 4.93 14.19 -3.74
CA ASP A 112 3.84 14.72 -2.90
C ASP A 112 3.54 13.87 -1.65
N TRP A 113 4.13 12.68 -1.52
CA TRP A 113 3.86 11.74 -0.42
C TRP A 113 4.14 12.29 0.97
N LYS A 114 4.94 13.35 1.08
CA LYS A 114 5.26 13.99 2.36
C LYS A 114 4.05 14.66 3.03
N GLN A 115 2.95 14.82 2.30
CA GLN A 115 1.78 15.57 2.76
C GLN A 115 0.71 14.70 3.44
N THR A 116 0.70 13.38 3.22
CA THR A 116 -0.30 12.49 3.83
C THR A 116 -0.12 12.37 5.33
N GLN A 117 -1.20 12.05 6.03
CA GLN A 117 -1.17 11.92 7.49
C GLN A 117 -0.33 10.70 7.90
N PHE A 118 -0.53 9.56 7.22
CA PHE A 118 0.29 8.36 7.42
C PHE A 118 1.79 8.63 7.27
N TYR A 119 2.21 9.41 6.26
CA TYR A 119 3.63 9.74 6.09
C TYR A 119 4.20 10.47 7.32
N LYS A 120 3.44 11.43 7.86
CA LYS A 120 3.80 12.21 9.05
C LYS A 120 3.87 11.31 10.28
N ASP A 121 2.89 10.42 10.45
CA ASP A 121 2.78 9.52 11.60
C ASP A 121 3.95 8.52 11.63
N VAL A 122 4.22 7.82 10.53
CA VAL A 122 5.36 6.87 10.46
C VAL A 122 6.69 7.59 10.64
N LYS A 123 6.82 8.83 10.14
CA LYS A 123 8.02 9.63 10.37
C LYS A 123 8.15 9.99 11.86
N LEU A 124 7.06 10.36 12.52
CA LEU A 124 7.07 10.69 13.94
C LEU A 124 7.38 9.48 14.81
N GLU A 125 6.77 8.32 14.54
CA GLU A 125 7.05 7.06 15.23
C GLU A 125 8.52 6.67 15.10
N GLY A 126 9.09 6.76 13.90
CA GLY A 126 10.52 6.48 13.70
C GLY A 126 11.43 7.41 14.51
N LYS A 127 11.06 8.69 14.68
CA LYS A 127 11.79 9.62 15.56
C LYS A 127 11.68 9.23 17.02
N LEU A 128 10.47 8.89 17.48
CA LEU A 128 10.22 8.46 18.85
C LEU A 128 11.00 7.18 19.20
N GLU A 129 11.07 6.24 18.27
CA GLU A 129 11.82 4.99 18.43
C GLU A 129 13.32 5.26 18.57
N ILE A 130 13.89 6.14 17.73
CA ILE A 130 15.30 6.56 17.88
C ILE A 130 15.55 7.20 19.26
N VAL A 131 14.68 8.11 19.70
CA VAL A 131 14.83 8.74 21.02
C VAL A 131 14.75 7.68 22.13
N ARG A 132 13.82 6.73 22.06
CA ARG A 132 13.73 5.62 23.02
C ARG A 132 15.00 4.78 23.07
N GLN A 133 15.57 4.44 21.92
CA GLN A 133 16.83 3.69 21.85
C GLN A 133 18.02 4.47 22.45
N LEU A 134 18.07 5.79 22.25
CA LEU A 134 19.10 6.64 22.86
C LEU A 134 18.96 6.72 24.38
N LEU A 135 17.73 6.84 24.88
CA LEU A 135 17.43 6.80 26.31
C LEU A 135 17.80 5.43 26.93
N GLN A 136 17.49 4.32 26.26
CA GLN A 136 17.88 2.98 26.70
C GLN A 136 19.42 2.78 26.75
N ARG A 137 20.17 3.54 25.95
CA ARG A 137 21.64 3.57 25.98
C ARG A 137 22.21 4.49 27.06
N GLY A 138 21.35 5.02 27.94
CA GLY A 138 21.76 5.85 29.08
C GLY A 138 21.90 7.33 28.79
N MET A 139 21.51 7.82 27.60
CA MET A 139 21.44 9.26 27.35
C MET A 139 20.26 9.88 28.11
N THR A 140 20.43 11.12 28.53
CA THR A 140 19.33 11.94 29.02
C THR A 140 18.42 12.37 27.86
N LEU A 141 17.18 12.77 28.16
CA LEU A 141 16.23 13.26 27.16
C LEU A 141 16.75 14.49 26.40
N ALA A 142 17.52 15.35 27.08
CA ALA A 142 18.15 16.52 26.46
C ALA A 142 19.23 16.11 25.44
N GLU A 143 20.10 15.16 25.80
CA GLU A 143 21.15 14.64 24.93
C GLU A 143 20.59 13.83 23.76
N ALA A 144 19.56 13.02 24.00
CA ALA A 144 18.85 12.26 22.96
C ALA A 144 18.18 13.21 21.96
N GLY A 145 17.58 14.30 22.43
CA GLY A 145 16.99 15.34 21.59
C GLY A 145 18.03 16.04 20.70
N GLN A 146 19.19 16.42 21.25
CA GLN A 146 20.27 17.04 20.48
C GLN A 146 20.92 16.08 19.47
N THR A 147 21.19 14.84 19.86
CA THR A 147 21.77 13.80 19.00
C THR A 147 20.86 13.46 17.83
N HIS A 148 19.54 13.41 18.07
CA HIS A 148 18.55 13.20 17.03
C HIS A 148 18.49 14.39 16.03
N LEU A 149 18.56 15.62 16.51
CA LEU A 149 18.54 16.83 15.65
C LEU A 149 19.77 16.93 14.73
N ILE A 150 20.93 16.44 15.17
CA ILE A 150 22.18 16.45 14.37
C ILE A 150 22.13 15.39 13.25
N ARG A 151 21.54 14.22 13.49
CA ARG A 151 21.43 13.13 12.49
C ARG A 151 20.32 13.33 11.45
N VAL A 152 19.40 14.26 11.66
CA VAL A 152 18.20 14.46 10.81
C VAL A 152 18.31 15.72 9.92
N LYS A 153 19.47 16.40 9.91
CA LYS A 153 19.75 17.38 8.86
C LYS A 153 19.95 16.67 7.51
N PRO A 154 19.39 17.23 6.41
CA PRO A 154 19.46 16.63 5.08
C PRO A 154 20.89 16.50 4.57
#